data_AF-A0A931Z7Q4-F1
#
_entry.id   AF-A0A931Z7Q4-F1
#
_cell.length_a   1.000
_cell.length_b   1.000
_cell.length_c   1.000
_cell.angle_alpha   90.00
_cell.angle_beta   90.00
_cell.angle_gamma   90.00
#
_symmetry.space_group_name_H-M   'P 1'
#
loop_
_entity.id
_entity.type
_entity.pdbx_description
1 polymer ?
#
loop_
_entity_poly.entity_id
_entity_poly.type
_entity_poly.pdbx_seq_one_letter_code
_entity_poly.pdbx_strand_id
1 'polypeptide(L)'
;MARAKARFRLSLKDQQSGDTLKVELIEAPDESPFPPNPSMRRYRVRVNGKAATKITAATLTEVFDRLRRWLVGRARKAIRSSAHTGGG
;
A
#
# COMPACT_ATOMS: atom_id res chain seq x y z
N MET A 1 -6.00 -0.24 24.79
CA MET A 1 -4.69 -0.39 24.12
C MET A 1 -4.48 0.79 23.18
N ALA A 2 -3.47 1.61 23.40
CA ALA A 2 -3.18 2.75 22.51
C ALA A 2 -2.83 2.22 21.10
N ARG A 3 -3.55 2.67 20.08
CA ARG A 3 -3.28 2.30 18.68
C ARG A 3 -1.90 2.84 18.31
N ALA A 4 -0.94 1.97 18.03
CA ALA A 4 0.38 2.38 17.57
C ALA A 4 0.22 3.35 16.38
N LYS A 5 0.79 4.56 16.53
CA LYS A 5 0.69 5.63 15.54
C LYS A 5 1.44 5.19 14.28
N ALA A 6 0.79 5.31 13.12
CA ALA A 6 1.46 5.02 11.86
C ALA A 6 2.57 6.05 11.64
N ARG A 7 3.77 5.58 11.28
CA ARG A 7 4.88 6.46 10.92
C ARG A 7 4.70 7.05 9.53
N PHE A 8 4.20 6.24 8.59
CA PHE A 8 3.84 6.68 7.26
C PHE A 8 2.41 6.28 6.92
N ARG A 9 1.72 7.15 6.18
CA ARG A 9 0.37 6.91 5.68
C ARG A 9 0.29 7.33 4.22
N LEU A 10 -0.13 6.40 3.36
CA LEU A 10 -0.48 6.67 1.99
C LEU A 10 -1.99 6.49 1.80
N SER A 11 -2.59 7.35 0.98
CA SER A 11 -4.01 7.27 0.63
C SER A 11 -4.15 7.59 -0.84
N LEU A 12 -4.68 6.64 -1.59
CA LEU A 12 -4.94 6.75 -3.03
C LEU A 12 -6.44 6.63 -3.22
N LYS A 13 -7.02 7.55 -3.99
CA LYS A 13 -8.43 7.53 -4.38
C LYS A 13 -8.50 7.45 -5.89
N ASP A 14 -9.20 6.46 -6.38
CA ASP A 14 -9.56 6.35 -7.78
C ASP A 14 -10.84 7.16 -8.00
N GLN A 15 -10.76 8.23 -8.78
CA GLN A 15 -11.90 9.11 -9.04
C GLN A 15 -12.94 8.49 -9.97
N GLN A 16 -12.54 7.56 -10.83
CA GLN A 16 -13.42 6.95 -11.83
C GLN A 16 -14.33 5.88 -11.19
N SER A 17 -13.76 5.07 -10.29
CA SER A 17 -14.50 4.01 -9.59
C SER A 17 -14.98 4.39 -8.18
N GLY A 18 -14.46 5.48 -7.62
CA GLY A 18 -14.69 5.86 -6.22
C GLY A 18 -13.89 5.05 -5.19
N ASP A 19 -13.15 4.01 -5.62
CA ASP A 19 -12.36 3.15 -4.74
C ASP A 19 -11.28 3.94 -4.00
N THR A 20 -11.06 3.62 -2.72
CA THR A 20 -9.98 4.18 -1.92
C THR A 20 -9.08 3.08 -1.37
N LEU A 21 -7.78 3.25 -1.56
CA LEU A 21 -6.73 2.43 -0.99
C LEU A 21 -5.95 3.24 0.05
N LYS A 22 -6.04 2.84 1.31
CA LYS A 22 -5.29 3.41 2.42
C LYS A 22 -4.24 2.40 2.89
N VAL A 23 -2.98 2.79 2.88
CA VAL A 23 -1.87 1.98 3.42
C VAL A 23 -1.26 2.71 4.61
N GLU A 24 -1.22 2.06 5.76
CA GLU A 24 -0.59 2.58 6.98
C GLU A 24 0.63 1.70 7.31
N LEU A 25 1.79 2.34 7.50
CA LEU A 25 3.03 1.70 7.89
C LEU A 25 3.33 2.06 9.35
N ILE A 26 3.29 1.05 10.20
CA ILE A 26 3.51 1.18 11.64
C ILE A 26 4.89 0.61 11.94
N GLU A 27 5.70 1.32 12.74
CA GLU A 27 6.99 0.77 13.17
C GLU A 27 6.79 -0.56 13.89
N ALA A 28 7.59 -1.55 13.49
CA ALA A 28 7.62 -2.83 14.16
C ALA A 28 8.32 -2.64 15.53
N PRO A 29 7.68 -3.00 16.66
CA PRO A 29 8.25 -2.81 17.99
C PRO A 29 9.51 -3.66 18.25
N ASP A 30 9.73 -4.68 17.43
CA ASP A 30 10.83 -5.64 17.46
C ASP A 30 12.05 -5.22 16.62
N GLU A 31 11.99 -4.09 15.91
CA GLU A 31 13.14 -3.56 15.17
C GLU A 31 13.88 -2.44 15.93
N SER A 32 15.21 -2.44 15.80
CA SER A 32 16.06 -1.40 16.39
C SER A 32 15.61 0.01 15.94
N PRO A 33 15.54 0.99 16.87
CA PRO A 33 15.30 2.38 16.53
C PRO A 33 16.40 2.97 15.64
N PHE A 34 17.58 2.36 15.62
CA PHE A 34 18.74 2.74 14.80
C PHE A 34 19.26 1.53 14.03
N PRO A 35 18.59 1.13 12.93
CA PRO A 35 19.11 0.06 12.10
C PRO A 35 20.38 0.54 11.39
N PRO A 36 21.41 -0.32 11.24
CA PRO A 36 22.64 0.02 10.51
C PRO A 36 22.36 0.37 9.04
N ASN A 37 21.23 -0.08 8.50
CA ASN A 37 20.73 0.33 7.19
C ASN A 37 19.24 0.73 7.28
N PRO A 38 18.90 2.03 7.17
CA PRO A 38 17.51 2.51 7.22
C PRO A 38 16.60 1.91 6.15
N SER A 39 17.15 1.46 5.02
CA SER A 39 16.38 0.86 3.92
C SER A 39 15.89 -0.57 4.23
N MET A 40 16.51 -1.24 5.23
CA MET A 40 16.10 -2.58 5.67
C MET A 40 15.02 -2.54 6.75
N ARG A 41 14.66 -1.35 7.24
CA ARG A 41 13.63 -1.18 8.26
C ARG A 41 12.28 -1.71 7.76
N ARG A 42 11.69 -2.62 8.50
CA ARG A 42 10.38 -3.22 8.24
C ARG A 42 9.30 -2.53 9.07
N TYR A 43 8.15 -2.42 8.44
CA TYR A 43 6.97 -1.80 9.01
C TYR A 43 5.83 -2.82 8.98
N ARG A 44 5.05 -2.86 10.05
CA ARG A 44 3.77 -3.55 10.04
C ARG A 44 2.82 -2.82 9.09
N VAL A 45 2.23 -3.57 8.17
CA VAL A 45 1.38 -2.99 7.12
C VAL A 45 -0.08 -3.15 7.50
N ARG A 46 -0.84 -2.05 7.43
CA ARG A 46 -2.30 -2.07 7.43
C ARG A 46 -2.83 -1.55 6.12
N VAL A 47 -3.84 -2.23 5.59
CA VAL A 47 -4.56 -1.82 4.39
C VAL A 47 -6.01 -1.57 4.78
N ASN A 48 -6.52 -0.38 4.46
CA ASN A 48 -7.88 0.06 4.80
C ASN A 48 -8.23 -0.15 6.27
N GLY A 49 -7.26 0.12 7.16
CA GLY A 49 -7.40 -0.03 8.60
C GLY A 49 -7.32 -1.47 9.12
N LYS A 50 -7.20 -2.49 8.27
CA LYS A 50 -7.02 -3.90 8.67
C LYS A 50 -5.56 -4.32 8.54
N ALA A 51 -5.09 -5.22 9.40
CA ALA A 51 -3.76 -5.81 9.22
C ALA A 51 -3.69 -6.54 7.87
N ALA A 52 -2.59 -6.33 7.14
CA ALA A 52 -2.40 -7.04 5.88
C ALA A 52 -2.17 -8.53 6.16
N THR A 53 -3.00 -9.39 5.57
CA THR A 53 -2.95 -10.84 5.80
C THR A 53 -1.78 -11.52 5.10
N LYS A 54 -1.39 -11.02 3.93
CA LYS A 54 -0.30 -11.61 3.12
C LYS A 54 1.08 -11.04 3.43
N ILE A 55 1.14 -9.85 4.04
CA ILE A 55 2.38 -9.11 4.26
C ILE A 55 2.28 -8.47 5.64
N THR A 56 2.68 -9.21 6.65
CA THR A 56 2.61 -8.76 8.04
C THR A 56 3.64 -7.67 8.33
N ALA A 57 4.83 -7.76 7.71
CA ALA A 57 5.88 -6.75 7.80
C ALA A 57 6.61 -6.58 6.45
N ALA A 58 6.89 -5.33 6.04
CA ALA A 58 7.60 -5.02 4.80
C ALA A 58 8.44 -3.74 4.90
N THR A 59 9.49 -3.65 4.08
CA THR A 59 10.25 -2.41 3.92
C THR A 59 9.47 -1.38 3.09
N LEU A 60 9.90 -0.11 3.13
CA LEU A 60 9.31 0.93 2.29
C LEU A 60 9.39 0.56 0.80
N THR A 61 10.55 0.06 0.35
CA THR A 61 10.76 -0.36 -1.03
C THR A 61 9.77 -1.44 -1.45
N GLU A 62 9.60 -2.49 -0.64
CA GLU A 62 8.63 -3.57 -0.93
C GLU A 62 7.18 -3.05 -1.02
N VAL A 63 6.81 -2.10 -0.15
CA VAL A 63 5.48 -1.49 -0.17
C VAL A 63 5.27 -0.68 -1.45
N PHE A 64 6.23 0.18 -1.82
CA PHE A 64 6.14 1.00 -3.02
C PHE A 64 6.15 0.17 -4.30
N ASP A 65 6.95 -0.89 -4.37
CA ASP A 65 6.99 -1.79 -5.53
C ASP A 65 5.65 -2.49 -5.75
N ARG A 66 5.01 -2.96 -4.67
CA ARG A 66 3.69 -3.59 -4.74
C ARG A 66 2.60 -2.59 -5.11
N LEU A 67 2.67 -1.38 -4.55
CA LEU A 67 1.76 -0.28 -4.89
C LEU A 67 1.87 0.08 -6.37
N ARG A 68 3.09 0.19 -6.89
CA ARG A 68 3.35 0.42 -8.33
C ARG A 68 2.73 -0.68 -9.19
N ARG A 69 2.98 -1.96 -8.88
CA ARG A 69 2.40 -3.08 -9.64
C ARG A 69 0.87 -3.05 -9.63
N TRP A 70 0.28 -2.74 -8.48
CA TRP A 70 -1.18 -2.61 -8.36
C TRP A 70 -1.72 -1.46 -9.20
N LEU A 71 -1.12 -0.27 -9.14
CA LEU A 71 -1.51 0.90 -9.94
C LEU A 71 -1.41 0.64 -11.44
N VAL A 72 -0.29 0.07 -11.89
CA VAL A 72 -0.07 -0.26 -13.31
C VAL A 72 -1.08 -1.31 -13.78
N GLY A 73 -1.34 -2.35 -12.99
CA GLY A 73 -2.34 -3.36 -13.30
C GLY A 73 -3.75 -2.77 -13.43
N ARG A 74 -4.09 -1.80 -12.57
CA ARG A 74 -5.38 -1.12 -12.59
C ARG A 74 -5.53 -0.20 -13.81
N ALA A 75 -4.51 0.61 -14.13
CA ALA A 75 -4.49 1.45 -15.33
C ALA A 75 -4.67 0.61 -16.60
N ARG A 76 -3.99 -0.54 -16.71
CA ARG A 76 -4.16 -1.48 -17.83
C ARG A 76 -5.58 -2.05 -17.92
N LYS A 77 -6.24 -2.30 -16.78
CA LYS A 77 -7.65 -2.76 -16.77
C LYS A 77 -8.59 -1.67 -17.26
N ALA A 78 -8.41 -0.43 -16.80
CA ALA A 78 -9.23 0.71 -17.23
C ALA A 78 -9.17 0.93 -18.74
N ILE A 79 -7.97 0.92 -19.34
CA ILE A 79 -7.76 1.06 -20.79
C ILE A 79 -8.50 -0.02 -21.59
N ARG A 80 -8.50 -1.27 -21.11
CA ARG A 80 -9.22 -2.37 -21.78
C ARG A 80 -10.74 -2.24 -21.67
N SER A 81 -11.26 -1.76 -20.54
CA SER A 81 -12.70 -1.56 -20.35
C SER A 81 -13.25 -0.43 -21.22
N SER A 82 -12.48 0.65 -21.47
CA SER A 82 -12.89 1.72 -22.39
C SER A 82 -12.94 1.26 -23.85
N ALA A 83 -12.09 0.32 -24.26
CA ALA A 83 -12.08 -0.19 -25.64
C ALA A 83 -13.31 -1.05 -25.98
N HIS A 84 -14.02 -1.60 -24.99
CA HIS A 84 -15.16 -2.49 -25.20
C HIS A 84 -16.52 -1.77 -25.21
N THR A 85 -16.56 -0.46 -24.91
CA THR A 85 -17.81 0.32 -24.82
C THR A 85 -18.03 1.24 -26.03
N GLY A 86 -17.14 1.22 -27.03
CA GLY A 86 -17.19 2.09 -28.22
C GLY A 86 -17.64 1.40 -29.51
N GLY A 87 -18.40 0.31 -29.43
CA GLY A 87 -18.95 -0.39 -30.59
C GLY A 87 -20.45 -0.61 -30.41
N GLY A 88 -21.24 0.36 -30.90
CA GLY A 88 -22.70 0.34 -30.92
C GLY A 88 -23.20 1.53 -31.72
#